data_AF-A0A420MTD0-F1
#
_entry.id   AF-A0A420MTD0-F1
#
_cell.length_a   1.000
_cell.length_b   1.000
_cell.length_c   1.000
_cell.angle_alpha   90.00
_cell.angle_beta   90.00
_cell.angle_gamma   90.00
#
_symmetry.space_group_name_H-M   'P 1'
#
loop_
_entity.id
_entity.type
_entity.pdbx_description
1 polymer ?
#
loop_
_entity_poly.entity_id
_entity_poly.type
_entity_poly.pdbx_seq_one_letter_code
_entity_poly.pdbx_strand_id
1 'polypeptide(L)'
;MPLDVNVRVAQAVVSSRQRLQKGLSRDAANVMKKPLSIRDAERQYKGSHKSSIARIIKKLEEAKTADFSLVPEPNKGRPRLLSDAEEEAIVYFIIWMQKSGLPASKCEIEDAANTIRSRRDAAAQPVSRMWYRRFRDDHPELDTSILKSKEAARYEYEEAGVEETKQWFKRLSEVITRYKIGASEC
;
A
#
# COMPACT_ATOMS: atom_id res chain seq x y z
N MET A 1 2.62 -9.28 20.94
CA MET A 1 1.67 -8.20 21.32
C MET A 1 0.63 -8.82 22.24
N PRO A 2 0.46 -8.37 23.50
CA PRO A 2 -0.63 -8.86 24.33
C PRO A 2 -1.96 -8.52 23.63
N LEU A 3 -2.80 -9.53 23.37
CA LEU A 3 -4.16 -9.31 22.87
C LEU A 3 -4.89 -8.36 23.83
N ASP A 4 -5.39 -7.25 23.29
CA ASP A 4 -6.25 -6.30 24.00
C ASP A 4 -7.33 -7.09 24.77
N VAL A 5 -7.48 -6.80 26.06
CA VAL A 5 -8.46 -7.45 26.95
C VAL A 5 -9.85 -7.39 26.33
N ASN A 6 -10.19 -6.29 25.65
CA ASN A 6 -11.46 -6.11 24.97
C ASN A 6 -11.68 -7.12 23.82
N VAL A 7 -10.62 -7.45 23.07
CA VAL A 7 -10.68 -8.43 21.97
C VAL A 7 -10.97 -9.81 22.54
N ARG A 8 -10.24 -10.23 23.57
CA ARG A 8 -10.43 -11.53 24.22
C ARG A 8 -11.85 -11.71 24.76
N VAL A 9 -12.39 -10.65 25.39
CA VAL A 9 -13.76 -10.61 25.91
C VAL A 9 -14.78 -10.76 24.78
N ALA A 10 -14.63 -10.00 23.70
CA ALA A 10 -15.53 -10.05 22.56
C ALA A 10 -15.53 -11.44 21.89
N GLN A 11 -14.34 -12.05 21.72
CA GLN A 11 -14.22 -13.41 21.19
C GLN A 11 -14.92 -14.45 22.06
N ALA A 12 -14.82 -14.35 23.39
CA ALA A 12 -15.50 -15.24 24.31
C ALA A 12 -17.03 -15.12 24.21
N VAL A 13 -17.55 -13.90 24.07
CA VAL A 13 -18.99 -13.65 23.88
C VAL A 13 -19.49 -14.22 22.55
N VAL A 14 -18.80 -13.94 21.44
CA VAL A 14 -19.17 -14.45 20.10
C VAL A 14 -19.08 -15.98 20.04
N SER A 15 -18.02 -16.57 20.61
CA SER A 15 -17.87 -18.03 20.71
C SER A 15 -19.00 -18.67 21.51
N SER A 16 -19.44 -18.05 22.60
CA SER A 16 -20.57 -18.52 23.41
C SER A 16 -21.89 -18.50 22.61
N ARG A 17 -22.14 -17.43 21.85
CA ARG A 17 -23.30 -17.32 20.95
C ARG A 17 -23.28 -18.39 19.86
N GLN A 18 -22.13 -18.59 19.21
CA GLN A 18 -21.96 -19.61 18.16
C GLN A 18 -22.16 -21.03 18.71
N ARG A 19 -21.65 -21.35 19.91
CA ARG A 19 -21.87 -22.65 20.55
C ARG A 19 -23.34 -22.91 20.83
N LEU A 20 -24.08 -21.89 21.26
CA LEU A 20 -25.53 -22.00 21.46
C LEU A 20 -26.26 -22.27 20.14
N GLN A 21 -25.93 -21.53 19.07
CA GLN A 21 -26.51 -21.76 17.74
C GLN A 21 -26.23 -23.18 17.22
N LYS A 22 -25.05 -23.74 17.50
CA LYS A 22 -24.67 -25.12 17.14
C LYS A 22 -25.26 -26.19 18.07
N GLY A 23 -26.07 -25.81 19.08
CA GLY A 23 -26.65 -26.76 20.05
C GLY A 23 -25.66 -27.35 21.06
N LEU A 24 -24.42 -26.86 21.08
CA LEU A 24 -23.30 -27.33 21.91
C LEU A 24 -23.26 -26.66 23.31
N SER A 25 -24.23 -25.81 23.63
CA SER A 25 -24.31 -25.08 24.90
C SER A 25 -25.30 -25.76 25.85
N ARG A 26 -24.89 -26.88 26.45
CA ARG A 26 -25.69 -27.62 27.43
C ARG A 26 -24.97 -27.70 28.78
N ASP A 27 -25.72 -27.76 29.87
CA ASP A 27 -25.18 -28.00 31.21
C ASP A 27 -25.15 -29.49 31.58
N ALA A 28 -24.64 -29.81 32.77
CA ALA A 28 -24.57 -31.18 33.27
C ALA A 28 -25.96 -31.84 33.43
N ALA A 29 -27.03 -31.03 33.46
CA ALA A 29 -28.42 -31.46 33.48
C ALA A 29 -29.07 -31.45 32.08
N ASN A 30 -28.28 -31.29 31.02
CA ASN A 30 -28.70 -31.25 29.61
C ASN A 30 -29.63 -30.06 29.25
N VAL A 31 -29.67 -29.02 30.08
CA VAL A 31 -30.43 -27.78 29.87
C VAL A 31 -29.62 -26.80 29.02
N MET A 32 -30.29 -26.10 28.11
CA MET A 32 -29.68 -25.06 27.29
C MET A 32 -29.16 -23.90 28.14
N LYS A 33 -27.85 -23.63 28.07
CA LYS A 33 -27.24 -22.48 28.76
C LYS A 33 -27.41 -21.20 27.93
N LYS A 34 -27.83 -20.13 28.59
CA LYS A 34 -27.86 -18.77 28.02
C LYS A 34 -26.44 -18.36 27.57
N PRO A 35 -26.30 -17.63 26.46
CA PRO A 35 -24.99 -17.20 25.98
C PRO A 35 -24.42 -16.11 26.89
N LEU A 36 -23.10 -16.01 26.94
CA LEU A 36 -22.40 -15.03 27.77
C LEU A 36 -22.84 -13.60 27.40
N SER A 37 -23.38 -12.87 28.38
CA SER A 37 -23.77 -11.47 28.19
C SER A 37 -22.54 -10.56 28.22
N ILE A 38 -22.61 -9.42 27.53
CA ILE A 38 -21.55 -8.39 27.56
C ILE A 38 -21.30 -7.93 29.01
N ARG A 39 -22.35 -7.78 29.82
CA ARG A 39 -22.23 -7.36 31.23
C ARG A 39 -21.53 -8.41 32.09
N ASP A 40 -21.80 -9.68 31.83
CA ASP A 40 -21.18 -10.79 32.56
C ASP A 40 -19.72 -10.96 32.15
N ALA A 41 -19.44 -10.77 30.86
CA ALA A 41 -18.08 -10.81 30.33
C ALA A 41 -17.23 -9.64 30.88
N GLU A 42 -17.78 -8.42 30.96
CA GLU A 42 -17.10 -7.28 31.58
C GLU A 42 -16.75 -7.52 33.06
N ARG A 43 -17.63 -8.21 33.80
CA ARG A 43 -17.34 -8.62 35.19
C ARG A 43 -16.23 -9.67 35.30
N GLN A 44 -16.16 -10.60 34.35
CA GLN A 44 -15.14 -11.66 34.33
C GLN A 44 -13.75 -11.14 33.96
N TYR A 45 -13.67 -10.12 33.11
CA TYR A 45 -12.41 -9.61 32.59
C TYR A 45 -12.20 -8.15 33.03
N LYS A 46 -11.47 -7.97 34.14
CA LYS A 46 -11.11 -6.64 34.67
C LYS A 46 -10.30 -5.84 33.63
N GLY A 47 -10.59 -4.54 33.51
CA GLY A 47 -9.95 -3.64 32.55
C GLY A 47 -10.55 -3.66 31.14
N SER A 48 -11.69 -4.33 30.95
CA SER A 48 -12.46 -4.29 29.71
C SER A 48 -13.52 -3.18 29.74
N HIS A 49 -13.85 -2.63 28.57
CA HIS A 49 -14.81 -1.53 28.43
C HIS A 49 -15.99 -1.97 27.58
N LYS A 50 -17.20 -1.88 28.13
CA LYS A 50 -18.46 -2.26 27.45
C LYS A 50 -18.61 -1.73 26.02
N SER A 51 -18.29 -0.46 25.77
CA SER A 51 -18.41 0.17 24.44
C SER A 51 -17.42 -0.42 23.43
N SER A 52 -16.17 -0.60 23.84
CA SER A 52 -15.12 -1.23 23.03
C SER A 52 -15.48 -2.68 22.70
N ILE A 53 -15.94 -3.45 23.69
CA ILE A 53 -16.40 -4.83 23.51
C ILE A 53 -17.55 -4.89 22.50
N ALA A 54 -18.58 -4.05 22.66
CA ALA A 54 -19.74 -4.06 21.77
C ALA A 54 -19.35 -3.75 20.31
N ARG A 55 -18.43 -2.81 20.10
CA ARG A 55 -17.90 -2.50 18.76
C ARG A 55 -17.15 -3.68 18.15
N ILE A 56 -16.34 -4.39 18.94
CA ILE A 56 -15.59 -5.56 18.47
C ILE A 56 -16.53 -6.73 18.17
N ILE A 57 -17.53 -6.97 19.02
CA ILE A 57 -18.56 -8.00 18.79
C ILE A 57 -19.27 -7.75 17.45
N LYS A 58 -19.69 -6.51 17.18
CA LYS A 58 -20.35 -6.16 15.92
C LYS A 58 -19.50 -6.55 14.70
N LYS A 59 -18.19 -6.27 14.75
CA LYS A 59 -17.25 -6.64 13.67
C LYS A 59 -17.09 -8.15 13.51
N LEU A 60 -16.97 -8.89 14.62
CA LEU A 60 -16.87 -10.34 14.60
C LEU A 60 -18.12 -11.00 14.02
N GLU A 61 -19.30 -10.46 14.33
CA GLU A 61 -20.58 -10.92 13.79
C GLU A 61 -20.72 -10.60 12.29
N GLU A 62 -20.34 -9.40 11.85
CA GLU A 62 -20.28 -9.02 10.43
C GLU A 62 -19.36 -9.96 9.63
N ALA A 63 -18.19 -10.27 10.16
CA ALA A 63 -17.22 -11.18 9.55
C ALA A 63 -17.56 -12.67 9.75
N LYS A 64 -18.66 -12.99 10.46
CA LYS A 64 -19.11 -14.36 10.80
C LYS A 64 -18.00 -15.24 11.42
N THR A 65 -17.06 -14.64 12.13
CA THR A 65 -15.91 -15.33 12.73
C THR A 65 -15.77 -15.00 14.21
N ALA A 66 -15.30 -15.96 15.01
CA ALA A 66 -14.90 -15.72 16.39
C ALA A 66 -13.40 -15.37 16.50
N ASP A 67 -12.65 -15.55 15.41
CA ASP A 67 -11.23 -15.20 15.36
C ASP A 67 -11.07 -13.76 14.89
N PHE A 68 -10.58 -12.89 15.79
CA PHE A 68 -10.37 -11.49 15.50
C PHE A 68 -9.23 -11.27 14.48
N SER A 69 -8.29 -12.22 14.35
CA SER A 69 -7.21 -12.13 13.34
C SER A 69 -7.73 -12.27 11.91
N LEU A 70 -8.90 -12.89 11.73
CA LEU A 70 -9.56 -13.07 10.43
C LEU A 70 -10.52 -11.93 10.11
N VAL A 71 -10.72 -10.97 11.02
CA VAL A 71 -11.54 -9.80 10.77
C VAL A 71 -10.70 -8.80 9.98
N PRO A 72 -11.14 -8.37 8.77
CA PRO A 72 -10.47 -7.30 8.05
C PRO A 72 -10.40 -6.06 8.94
N GLU A 73 -9.19 -5.59 9.25
CA GLU A 73 -9.06 -4.33 9.99
C GLU A 73 -9.55 -3.20 9.09
N PRO A 74 -10.59 -2.43 9.48
CA PRO A 74 -10.93 -1.24 8.72
C PRO A 74 -9.73 -0.30 8.78
N ASN A 75 -9.40 0.35 7.66
CA ASN A 75 -8.35 1.36 7.56
C ASN A 75 -8.46 2.32 8.77
N LYS A 76 -7.56 2.17 9.74
CA LYS A 76 -7.59 2.91 11.00
C LYS A 76 -7.15 4.34 10.72
N GLY A 77 -8.09 5.27 10.54
CA GLY A 77 -7.74 6.66 10.32
C GLY A 77 -8.86 7.51 9.74
N ARG A 78 -8.49 8.74 9.34
CA ARG A 78 -9.36 9.60 8.54
C ARG A 78 -9.69 8.86 7.23
N PRO A 79 -10.95 8.91 6.75
CA PRO A 79 -11.31 8.35 5.46
C PRO A 79 -10.32 8.78 4.37
N ARG A 80 -9.88 7.83 3.55
CA ARG A 80 -8.99 8.11 2.43
C ARG A 80 -9.67 9.07 1.46
N LEU A 81 -8.84 9.88 0.81
CA LEU A 81 -9.31 10.95 -0.09
C LEU A 81 -9.90 10.37 -1.39
N LEU A 82 -9.38 9.22 -1.78
CA LEU A 82 -9.79 8.38 -2.89
C LEU A 82 -10.33 7.05 -2.31
N SER A 83 -11.25 6.43 -3.02
CA SER A 83 -11.65 5.04 -2.77
C SER A 83 -10.57 4.09 -3.27
N ASP A 84 -10.56 2.86 -2.77
CA ASP A 84 -9.56 1.86 -3.15
C ASP A 84 -9.53 1.63 -4.68
N ALA A 85 -10.69 1.61 -5.34
CA ALA A 85 -10.78 1.46 -6.80
C ALA A 85 -10.22 2.66 -7.58
N GLU A 86 -10.41 3.88 -7.06
CA GLU A 86 -9.86 5.09 -7.66
C GLU A 86 -8.33 5.14 -7.48
N GLU A 87 -7.85 4.73 -6.32
CA GLU A 87 -6.41 4.66 -6.02
C GLU A 87 -5.74 3.58 -6.88
N GLU A 88 -6.38 2.42 -7.05
CA GLU A 88 -5.93 1.33 -7.93
C GLU A 88 -5.89 1.77 -9.42
N ALA A 89 -6.86 2.56 -9.87
CA ALA A 89 -6.84 3.11 -11.24
C ALA A 89 -5.61 4.00 -11.49
N ILE A 90 -5.19 4.78 -10.50
CA ILE A 90 -3.98 5.61 -10.58
C ILE A 90 -2.73 4.71 -10.61
N VAL A 91 -2.69 3.64 -9.80
CA VAL A 91 -1.61 2.65 -9.83
C VAL A 91 -1.47 2.01 -11.21
N TYR A 92 -2.57 1.56 -11.82
CA TYR A 92 -2.55 1.00 -13.17
C TYR A 92 -2.10 2.01 -14.22
N PHE A 93 -2.54 3.26 -14.11
CA PHE A 93 -2.08 4.34 -14.99
C PHE A 93 -0.56 4.52 -14.90
N ILE A 94 0.01 4.53 -13.70
CA ILE A 94 1.46 4.64 -13.49
C ILE A 94 2.20 3.45 -14.09
N ILE A 95 1.73 2.22 -13.83
CA ILE A 95 2.34 1.00 -14.37
C ILE A 95 2.28 0.99 -15.90
N TRP A 96 1.16 1.42 -16.49
CA TRP A 96 1.01 1.50 -17.95
C TRP A 96 1.96 2.52 -18.56
N MET A 97 2.05 3.72 -17.97
CA MET A 97 3.01 4.77 -18.36
C MET A 97 4.47 4.28 -18.27
N GLN A 98 4.80 3.53 -17.22
CA GLN A 98 6.13 2.91 -17.11
C GLN A 98 6.38 1.87 -18.20
N LYS A 99 5.42 0.98 -18.48
CA LYS A 99 5.53 -0.05 -19.52
C LYS A 99 5.62 0.51 -20.94
N SER A 100 4.99 1.65 -21.21
CA SER A 100 5.12 2.36 -22.48
C SER A 100 6.43 3.14 -22.61
N GLY A 101 7.25 3.16 -21.55
CA GLY A 101 8.55 3.83 -21.53
C GLY A 101 8.47 5.33 -21.29
N LEU A 102 7.31 5.86 -20.89
CA LEU A 102 7.06 7.25 -20.56
C LEU A 102 6.54 7.34 -19.12
N PRO A 103 7.41 7.20 -18.10
CA PRO A 103 6.97 7.17 -16.72
C PRO A 103 6.26 8.48 -16.34
N ALA A 104 5.11 8.35 -15.66
CA ALA A 104 4.35 9.50 -15.20
C ALA A 104 5.13 10.30 -14.16
N SER A 105 5.19 11.62 -14.35
CA SER A 105 5.74 12.55 -13.38
C SER A 105 4.82 12.69 -12.17
N LYS A 106 5.37 13.21 -11.06
CA LYS A 106 4.59 13.51 -9.86
C LYS A 106 3.38 14.41 -10.16
N CYS A 107 3.56 15.46 -10.96
CA CYS A 107 2.48 16.40 -11.28
C CYS A 107 1.35 15.70 -12.04
N GLU A 108 1.69 14.86 -13.03
CA GLU A 108 0.69 14.08 -13.78
C GLU A 108 -0.08 13.09 -12.90
N ILE A 109 0.57 12.52 -11.89
CA ILE A 109 -0.08 11.63 -10.91
C ILE A 109 -1.04 12.42 -10.01
N GLU A 110 -0.63 13.59 -9.53
CA GLU A 110 -1.50 14.49 -8.75
C GLU A 110 -2.68 14.98 -9.60
N ASP A 111 -2.47 15.28 -10.88
CA ASP A 111 -3.51 15.70 -11.82
C ASP A 111 -4.48 14.57 -12.16
N ALA A 112 -4.00 13.34 -12.33
CA ALA A 112 -4.85 12.17 -12.49
C ALA A 112 -5.76 11.97 -11.26
N ALA A 113 -5.20 12.10 -10.06
CA ALA A 113 -5.96 12.02 -8.82
C ALA A 113 -7.00 13.15 -8.70
N ASN A 114 -6.62 14.38 -9.03
CA ASN A 114 -7.52 15.53 -9.04
C ASN A 114 -8.64 15.37 -10.08
N THR A 115 -8.33 14.79 -11.24
CA THR A 115 -9.29 14.53 -12.32
C THR A 115 -10.35 13.52 -11.89
N ILE A 116 -9.95 12.45 -11.21
CA ILE A 116 -10.89 11.47 -10.67
C ILE A 116 -11.80 12.14 -9.63
N ARG A 117 -11.22 12.96 -8.75
CA ARG A 117 -11.96 13.66 -7.70
C ARG A 117 -12.93 14.70 -8.25
N SER A 118 -12.52 15.48 -9.24
CA SER A 118 -13.36 16.51 -9.85
C SER A 118 -14.55 15.92 -10.61
N ARG A 119 -14.39 14.72 -11.18
CA ARG A 119 -15.49 13.97 -11.79
C ARG A 119 -16.53 13.48 -10.78
N ARG A 120 -16.08 13.11 -9.58
CA ARG A 120 -16.97 12.70 -8.48
C ARG A 120 -17.66 13.89 -7.82
N ASP A 121 -16.91 14.95 -7.58
CA ASP A 121 -17.37 16.18 -6.95
C ASP A 121 -16.62 17.38 -7.53
N ALA A 122 -17.32 18.21 -8.31
CA ALA A 122 -16.75 19.37 -8.96
C ALA A 122 -16.23 20.43 -7.96
N ALA A 123 -16.72 20.43 -6.72
CA ALA A 123 -16.26 21.32 -5.66
C ALA A 123 -15.09 20.73 -4.85
N ALA A 124 -14.61 19.53 -5.21
CA ALA A 124 -13.53 18.88 -4.48
C ALA A 124 -12.23 19.70 -4.54
N GLN A 125 -11.70 20.01 -3.36
CA GLN A 125 -10.38 20.65 -3.24
C GLN A 125 -9.28 19.73 -3.78
N PRO A 126 -8.21 20.26 -4.40
CA PRO A 126 -7.09 19.46 -4.88
C PRO A 126 -6.46 18.56 -3.81
N VAL A 127 -5.68 17.56 -4.25
CA VAL A 127 -4.92 16.70 -3.34
C VAL A 127 -3.92 17.54 -2.53
N SER A 128 -3.74 17.20 -1.25
CA SER A 128 -2.80 17.92 -0.39
C SER A 128 -1.34 17.68 -0.83
N ARG A 129 -0.43 18.61 -0.51
CA ARG A 129 1.01 18.47 -0.79
C ARG A 129 1.65 17.17 -0.27
N MET A 130 1.12 16.61 0.83
CA MET A 130 1.60 15.38 1.45
C MET A 130 0.96 14.12 0.88
N TRP A 131 -0.06 14.25 0.03
CA TRP A 131 -0.81 13.12 -0.52
C TRP A 131 0.10 12.21 -1.34
N TYR A 132 0.87 12.76 -2.28
CA TYR A 132 1.76 11.95 -3.13
C TYR A 132 2.78 11.13 -2.33
N ARG A 133 3.32 11.69 -1.25
CA ARG A 133 4.25 10.97 -0.37
C ARG A 133 3.57 9.78 0.28
N ARG A 134 2.38 9.98 0.87
CA ARG A 134 1.60 8.90 1.50
C ARG A 134 1.16 7.84 0.49
N PHE A 135 0.72 8.27 -0.69
CA PHE A 135 0.38 7.38 -1.78
C PHE A 135 1.56 6.47 -2.14
N ARG A 136 2.78 7.02 -2.26
CA ARG A 136 3.98 6.19 -2.48
C ARG A 136 4.29 5.25 -1.32
N ASP A 137 4.16 5.71 -0.08
CA ASP A 137 4.40 4.89 1.11
C ASP A 137 3.40 3.72 1.19
N ASP A 138 2.16 3.92 0.72
CA ASP A 138 1.10 2.91 0.68
C ASP A 138 1.22 1.95 -0.53
N HIS A 139 1.96 2.33 -1.57
CA HIS A 139 2.14 1.58 -2.82
C HIS A 139 3.62 1.27 -3.10
N PRO A 140 4.29 0.45 -2.26
CA PRO A 140 5.71 0.11 -2.44
C PRO A 140 5.97 -0.65 -3.75
N GLU A 141 4.97 -1.27 -4.37
CA GLU A 141 5.04 -1.88 -5.70
C GLU A 141 5.39 -0.87 -6.81
N LEU A 142 5.16 0.43 -6.58
CA LEU A 142 5.55 1.50 -7.49
C LEU A 142 7.00 1.95 -7.30
N ASP A 143 7.68 1.51 -6.23
CA ASP A 143 9.02 1.97 -5.88
C ASP A 143 10.10 1.29 -6.74
N THR A 144 10.32 1.90 -7.92
CA THR A 144 11.64 2.11 -8.52
C THR A 144 12.56 0.91 -8.77
N SER A 145 12.06 -0.16 -9.40
CA SER A 145 12.91 -1.15 -10.11
C SER A 145 13.11 -0.83 -11.60
N ILE A 146 12.10 -0.24 -12.26
CA ILE A 146 12.08 -0.09 -13.73
C ILE A 146 12.78 1.19 -14.23
N LEU A 147 12.90 2.22 -13.38
CA LEU A 147 13.68 3.43 -13.69
C LEU A 147 15.17 3.11 -13.92
N LYS A 148 15.73 2.19 -13.14
CA LYS A 148 17.12 1.75 -13.32
C LYS A 148 17.34 1.01 -14.63
N SER A 149 16.35 0.30 -15.18
CA SER A 149 16.54 -0.47 -16.42
C SER A 149 16.76 0.44 -17.63
N LYS A 150 16.03 1.56 -17.74
CA LYS A 150 16.24 2.54 -18.82
C LYS A 150 17.45 3.44 -18.56
N GLU A 151 17.72 3.84 -17.33
CA GLU A 151 18.94 4.58 -16.97
C GLU A 151 20.20 3.74 -17.20
N ALA A 152 20.17 2.44 -16.87
CA ALA A 152 21.26 1.50 -17.12
C ALA A 152 21.50 1.30 -18.62
N ALA A 153 20.43 1.13 -19.41
CA ALA A 153 20.56 1.03 -20.87
C ALA A 153 21.12 2.32 -21.51
N ARG A 154 20.79 3.49 -20.93
CA ARG A 154 21.34 4.78 -21.37
C ARG A 154 22.81 4.95 -20.95
N TYR A 155 23.14 4.52 -19.74
CA TYR A 155 24.50 4.49 -19.21
C TYR A 155 25.41 3.57 -20.03
N GLU A 156 24.96 2.35 -20.36
CA GLU A 156 25.71 1.41 -21.21
C GLU A 156 25.96 1.97 -22.62
N TYR A 157 24.97 2.67 -23.21
CA TYR A 157 25.13 3.32 -24.51
C TYR A 157 26.13 4.50 -24.46
N GLU A 158 26.08 5.31 -23.41
CA GLU A 158 27.02 6.42 -23.20
C GLU A 158 28.44 5.91 -22.95
N GLU A 159 28.62 4.83 -22.20
CA GLU A 159 29.92 4.23 -21.92
C GLU A 159 30.55 3.57 -23.16
N ALA A 160 29.74 2.91 -24.00
CA ALA A 160 30.18 2.29 -25.24
C ALA A 160 30.68 3.31 -26.29
N GLY A 161 29.99 4.46 -26.43
CA GLY A 161 30.40 5.51 -27.37
C GLY A 161 31.67 6.27 -26.96
N VAL A 162 31.93 6.35 -25.66
CA VAL A 162 33.10 7.04 -25.11
C VAL A 162 34.40 6.31 -25.43
N GLU A 163 34.40 4.97 -25.44
CA GLU A 163 35.62 4.20 -25.65
C GLU A 163 36.06 4.17 -27.13
N GLU A 164 35.12 4.12 -28.08
CA GLU A 164 35.42 4.31 -29.50
C GLU A 164 35.97 5.71 -29.79
N THR A 165 35.39 6.73 -29.14
CA THR A 165 35.85 8.12 -29.29
C THR A 165 37.27 8.32 -28.77
N LYS A 166 37.60 7.73 -27.61
CA LYS A 166 38.96 7.74 -27.06
C LYS A 166 39.95 7.01 -27.99
N GLN A 167 39.56 5.86 -28.54
CA GLN A 167 40.41 5.14 -29.48
C GLN A 167 40.66 5.94 -30.76
N TRP A 168 39.64 6.64 -31.28
CA TRP A 168 39.79 7.53 -32.42
C TRP A 168 40.79 8.65 -32.14
N PHE A 169 40.65 9.37 -31.01
CA PHE A 169 41.60 10.43 -30.63
C PHE A 169 43.02 9.94 -30.39
N LYS A 170 43.17 8.72 -29.84
CA LYS A 170 44.48 8.08 -29.67
C LYS A 170 45.15 7.81 -31.02
N ARG A 171 44.42 7.20 -31.97
CA ARG A 171 44.91 6.96 -33.33
C ARG A 171 45.24 8.27 -34.07
N LEU A 172 44.40 9.29 -33.91
CA LEU A 172 44.65 10.62 -34.47
C LEU A 172 45.97 11.21 -33.95
N SER A 173 46.21 11.10 -32.64
CA SER A 173 47.44 11.59 -32.00
C SER A 173 48.68 10.80 -32.46
N GLU A 174 48.55 9.48 -32.65
CA GLU A 174 49.61 8.63 -33.23
C GLU A 174 49.94 9.03 -34.67
N VAL A 175 48.94 9.38 -35.49
CA VAL A 175 49.15 9.86 -36.87
C VAL A 175 49.82 11.24 -36.87
N ILE A 176 49.33 12.19 -36.07
CA ILE A 176 49.91 13.54 -35.95
C ILE A 176 51.38 13.47 -35.56
N THR A 177 51.73 12.63 -34.57
CA THR A 177 53.10 12.45 -34.11
C THR A 177 53.98 11.74 -35.14
N ARG A 178 53.46 10.70 -35.82
CA ARG A 178 54.20 9.94 -36.83
C ARG A 178 54.54 10.77 -38.06
N TYR A 179 53.63 11.62 -38.50
CA TYR A 179 53.80 12.45 -39.69
C TYR A 179 54.26 13.89 -39.38
N LYS A 180 54.48 14.22 -38.09
CA LYS A 180 54.87 15.55 -37.61
C LYS A 180 53.98 16.67 -38.17
N ILE A 181 52.68 16.40 -38.25
CA ILE A 181 51.69 17.33 -38.79
C ILE A 181 51.56 18.50 -37.80
N GLY A 182 52.18 19.63 -38.12
CA GLY A 182 52.11 20.86 -37.35
C GLY A 182 50.98 21.78 -37.84
N ALA A 183 50.60 22.76 -37.03
CA ALA A 183 49.49 23.67 -37.29
C ALA A 183 49.65 24.59 -38.53
N SER A 184 50.66 24.39 -39.37
CA SER A 184 51.03 25.25 -40.51
C SER A 184 50.71 24.68 -41.89
N GLU A 185 49.99 23.56 -41.99
CA GLU A 185 49.58 22.95 -43.28
C GLU A 185 48.05 22.91 -43.49
N CYS A 186 47.32 23.82 -42.83
CA CYS A 186 45.92 24.12 -43.15
C CYS A 186 45.81 25.47 -43.87
#